data_AF-A0A0Q8NH21-F1
#
_entry.id   AF-A0A0Q8NH21-F1
#
_cell.length_a   1.000
_cell.length_b   1.000
_cell.length_c   1.000
_cell.angle_alpha   90.00
_cell.angle_beta   90.00
_cell.angle_gamma   90.00
#
_symmetry.space_group_name_H-M   'P 1'
#
loop_
_entity.id
_entity.type
_entity.pdbx_description
1 polymer ?
#
loop_
_entity_poly.entity_id
_entity_poly.type
_entity_poly.pdbx_seq_one_letter_code
_entity_poly.pdbx_strand_id
1 'polypeptide(L)'
;MENKIEEEIKNLTTQLLDLVNHYCWNDISKNLMFILSDISEVKGENFFIQRLNKNKLNKNKILKSFNEAMAAVKEIYHLTYDINLYVYKSEKHQTIIDIRYFLKSQLDADYLKKVINNPPMLHCKITQPPYLKSDKNKFDVNWELGGLKHNWNMFWWKLNYKLHKCLAPIVQSNKN
;
A
#
# COMPACT_ATOMS: atom_id res chain seq x y z
N MET A 1 -22.79 11.72 -11.56
CA MET A 1 -22.07 10.82 -10.64
C MET A 1 -20.62 10.62 -11.09
N GLU A 2 -20.38 10.42 -12.39
CA GLU A 2 -19.03 10.20 -12.96
C GLU A 2 -18.00 11.31 -12.67
N ASN A 3 -18.38 12.59 -12.75
CA ASN A 3 -17.44 13.68 -12.46
C ASN A 3 -17.04 13.75 -10.97
N LYS A 4 -17.89 13.22 -10.08
CA LYS A 4 -17.68 13.27 -8.64
C LYS A 4 -16.57 12.30 -8.20
N ILE A 5 -16.56 11.08 -8.74
CA ILE A 5 -15.54 10.08 -8.38
C ILE A 5 -14.15 10.49 -8.89
N GLU A 6 -14.05 11.07 -10.09
CA GLU A 6 -12.75 11.55 -10.58
C GLU A 6 -12.17 12.63 -9.67
N GLU A 7 -12.99 13.56 -9.19
CA GLU A 7 -12.59 14.61 -8.26
C GLU A 7 -12.19 14.02 -6.89
N GLU A 8 -12.95 13.07 -6.36
CA GLU A 8 -12.62 12.36 -5.12
C GLU A 8 -11.27 11.63 -5.23
N ILE A 9 -11.01 10.95 -6.36
CA ILE A 9 -9.73 10.27 -6.59
C ILE A 9 -8.58 11.25 -6.79
N LYS A 10 -8.79 12.40 -7.46
CA LYS A 10 -7.77 13.48 -7.54
C LYS A 10 -7.43 14.02 -6.15
N ASN A 11 -8.44 14.27 -5.33
CA ASN A 11 -8.27 14.76 -3.96
C ASN A 11 -7.52 13.73 -3.10
N LEU A 12 -7.89 12.45 -3.19
CA LEU A 12 -7.19 11.37 -2.50
C LEU A 12 -5.76 11.17 -2.99
N THR A 13 -5.52 11.35 -4.28
CA THR A 13 -4.16 11.32 -4.82
C THR A 13 -3.33 12.43 -4.20
N THR A 14 -3.87 13.66 -4.12
CA THR A 14 -3.19 14.78 -3.48
C THR A 14 -2.87 14.49 -2.01
N GLN A 15 -3.85 14.02 -1.25
CA GLN A 15 -3.67 13.62 0.16
C GLN A 15 -2.61 12.51 0.31
N LEU A 16 -2.60 11.52 -0.58
CA LEU A 16 -1.58 10.48 -0.59
C LEU A 16 -0.18 11.06 -0.82
N LEU A 17 -0.03 11.98 -1.77
CA LEU A 17 1.27 12.61 -2.03
C LEU A 17 1.72 13.45 -0.82
N ASP A 18 0.81 14.14 -0.15
CA ASP A 18 1.11 14.89 1.08
C ASP A 18 1.57 13.97 2.21
N LEU A 19 0.88 12.84 2.41
CA LEU A 19 1.30 11.80 3.37
C LEU A 19 2.71 11.29 3.04
N VAL A 20 2.98 11.00 1.77
CA VAL A 20 4.29 10.48 1.35
C VAL A 20 5.37 11.55 1.51
N ASN A 21 5.11 12.82 1.19
CA ASN A 21 6.05 13.91 1.42
C ASN A 21 6.36 14.12 2.91
N HIS A 22 5.37 13.87 3.78
CA HIS A 22 5.53 13.98 5.23
C HIS A 22 6.36 12.82 5.80
N TYR A 23 6.05 11.58 5.43
CA TYR A 23 6.62 10.38 6.06
C TYR A 23 7.77 9.73 5.29
N CYS A 24 8.00 10.11 4.02
CA CYS A 24 9.02 9.51 3.19
C CYS A 24 10.14 10.50 2.82
N TRP A 25 11.30 9.96 2.47
CA TRP A 25 12.48 10.74 2.02
C TRP A 25 12.70 10.66 0.50
N ASN A 26 11.79 10.02 -0.24
CA ASN A 26 11.85 9.94 -1.70
C ASN A 26 11.41 11.25 -2.34
N ASP A 27 12.03 11.58 -3.48
CA ASP A 27 11.55 12.63 -4.36
C ASP A 27 10.32 12.15 -5.11
N ILE A 28 9.18 12.79 -4.87
CA ILE A 28 7.92 12.43 -5.50
C ILE A 28 7.76 13.21 -6.81
N SER A 29 7.92 12.51 -7.93
CA SER A 29 7.66 13.09 -9.24
C SER A 29 6.18 13.43 -9.42
N LYS A 30 5.91 14.60 -10.01
CA LYS A 30 4.56 15.03 -10.42
C LYS A 30 4.06 14.31 -11.67
N ASN A 31 4.93 13.59 -12.38
CA ASN A 31 4.54 12.72 -13.49
C ASN A 31 3.94 11.43 -12.92
N LEU A 32 2.62 11.45 -12.73
CA LEU A 32 1.88 10.35 -12.12
C LEU A 32 1.40 9.37 -13.17
N MET A 33 1.72 8.09 -12.95
CA MET A 33 1.14 6.97 -13.68
C MET A 33 0.34 6.10 -12.70
N PHE A 34 -0.57 5.30 -13.24
CA PHE A 34 -1.51 4.52 -12.45
C PHE A 34 -1.50 3.05 -12.86
N ILE A 35 -1.69 2.18 -11.88
CA ILE A 35 -2.05 0.78 -12.08
C ILE A 35 -3.30 0.48 -11.28
N LEU A 36 -4.09 -0.51 -11.73
CA LEU A 36 -5.27 -0.98 -11.02
C LEU A 36 -5.02 -2.40 -10.51
N SER A 37 -5.47 -2.69 -9.28
CA SER A 37 -5.26 -3.99 -8.65
C SER A 37 -6.47 -4.47 -7.87
N ASP A 38 -6.96 -5.67 -8.21
CA ASP A 38 -7.90 -6.38 -7.34
C ASP A 38 -7.13 -6.91 -6.12
N ILE A 39 -7.57 -6.53 -4.92
CA ILE A 39 -6.94 -6.93 -3.66
C ILE A 39 -7.00 -8.47 -3.49
N SER A 40 -8.03 -9.12 -4.01
CA SER A 40 -8.26 -10.56 -3.86
C SER A 40 -7.36 -11.44 -4.74
N GLU A 41 -6.77 -10.88 -5.81
CA GLU A 41 -5.84 -11.59 -6.70
C GLU A 41 -4.54 -11.96 -5.98
N VAL A 42 -4.17 -11.18 -4.96
CA VAL A 42 -2.95 -11.38 -4.19
C VAL A 42 -3.14 -12.54 -3.20
N LYS A 43 -2.59 -13.71 -3.54
CA LYS A 43 -2.57 -14.86 -2.64
C LYS A 43 -1.31 -14.90 -1.77
N GLY A 44 -1.43 -15.46 -0.57
CA GLY A 44 -0.29 -15.74 0.30
C GLY A 44 -0.72 -16.08 1.72
N GLU A 45 -0.01 -17.03 2.34
CA GLU A 45 -0.24 -17.51 3.70
C GLU A 45 -0.01 -16.45 4.80
N ASN A 46 0.76 -15.39 4.49
CA ASN A 46 1.05 -14.30 5.40
C ASN A 46 1.34 -13.00 4.63
N PHE A 47 1.39 -11.88 5.35
CA PHE A 47 1.60 -10.55 4.77
C PHE A 47 2.93 -10.39 4.01
N PHE A 48 3.99 -11.11 4.41
CA PHE A 48 5.27 -11.05 3.70
C PHE A 48 5.16 -11.70 2.31
N ILE A 49 4.56 -12.89 2.22
CA ILE A 49 4.34 -13.58 0.96
C ILE A 49 3.35 -12.82 0.07
N GLN A 50 2.27 -12.30 0.64
CA GLN A 50 1.32 -11.46 -0.08
C GLN A 50 2.00 -10.21 -0.68
N ARG A 51 2.86 -9.52 0.09
CA ARG A 51 3.63 -8.38 -0.41
C ARG A 51 4.54 -8.77 -1.59
N LEU A 52 5.25 -9.89 -1.50
CA LEU A 52 6.11 -10.38 -2.58
C LEU A 52 5.29 -10.72 -3.84
N ASN A 53 4.18 -11.42 -3.68
CA ASN A 53 3.32 -11.81 -4.79
C ASN A 53 2.66 -10.59 -5.45
N LYS A 54 2.19 -9.63 -4.66
CA LYS A 54 1.68 -8.34 -5.14
C LYS A 54 2.72 -7.63 -6.00
N ASN A 55 3.97 -7.55 -5.54
CA ASN A 55 5.03 -6.88 -6.31
C ASN A 55 5.32 -7.59 -7.62
N LYS A 56 5.32 -8.93 -7.64
CA LYS A 56 5.48 -9.71 -8.88
C LYS A 56 4.35 -9.44 -9.88
N LEU A 57 3.11 -9.40 -9.40
CA LEU A 57 1.94 -9.10 -10.23
C LEU A 57 2.01 -7.66 -10.77
N ASN A 58 2.23 -6.69 -9.88
CA ASN A 58 2.22 -5.27 -10.24
C ASN A 58 3.38 -4.86 -11.15
N LYS A 59 4.51 -5.57 -11.12
CA LYS A 59 5.66 -5.30 -12.00
C LYS A 59 5.31 -5.42 -13.48
N ASN A 60 4.33 -6.26 -13.82
CA ASN A 60 3.95 -6.56 -15.20
C ASN A 60 2.68 -5.81 -15.63
N LYS A 61 2.14 -4.94 -14.77
CA LYS A 61 0.93 -4.18 -15.08
C LYS A 61 1.24 -3.05 -16.05
N ILE A 62 0.30 -2.82 -16.95
CA ILE A 62 0.34 -1.70 -17.89
C ILE A 62 0.12 -0.41 -17.10
N LEU A 63 1.06 0.53 -17.25
CA LEU A 63 0.92 1.87 -16.70
C LEU A 63 -0.14 2.64 -17.49
N LYS A 64 -1.05 3.28 -16.77
CA LYS A 64 -2.14 4.08 -17.31
C LYS A 64 -1.92 5.54 -16.94
N SER A 65 -2.30 6.44 -17.85
CA SER A 65 -2.55 7.84 -17.50
C SER A 65 -3.74 7.95 -16.53
N PHE A 66 -3.91 9.12 -15.92
CA PHE A 66 -5.04 9.37 -15.03
C PHE A 66 -6.40 9.08 -15.71
N ASN A 67 -6.59 9.57 -16.94
CA ASN A 67 -7.85 9.41 -17.67
C ASN A 67 -8.15 7.94 -17.98
N GLU A 68 -7.14 7.17 -18.40
CA GLU A 68 -7.28 5.73 -18.67
C GLU A 68 -7.55 4.93 -17.39
N ALA A 69 -6.97 5.34 -16.27
CA ALA A 69 -7.25 4.74 -14.97
C ALA A 69 -8.68 5.06 -14.53
N MET A 70 -9.16 6.29 -14.71
CA MET A 70 -10.52 6.68 -14.34
C MET A 70 -11.58 5.97 -15.18
N ALA A 71 -11.34 5.77 -16.47
CA ALA A 71 -12.21 4.95 -17.32
C ALA A 71 -12.37 3.54 -16.72
N ALA A 72 -11.25 2.88 -16.37
CA ALA A 72 -11.28 1.55 -15.77
C ALA A 72 -11.92 1.53 -14.37
N VAL A 73 -11.71 2.56 -13.54
CA VAL A 73 -12.36 2.66 -12.23
C VAL A 73 -13.88 2.82 -12.38
N LYS A 74 -14.35 3.63 -13.34
CA LYS A 74 -15.79 3.83 -13.58
C LYS A 74 -16.49 2.54 -13.98
N GLU A 75 -15.86 1.71 -14.81
CA GLU A 75 -16.40 0.41 -15.23
C GLU A 75 -16.69 -0.52 -14.05
N ILE A 76 -15.86 -0.50 -13.01
CA ILE A 76 -15.98 -1.37 -11.83
C ILE A 76 -16.63 -0.69 -10.62
N TYR A 77 -16.92 0.62 -10.69
CA TYR A 77 -17.27 1.44 -9.53
C TYR A 77 -18.48 0.89 -8.76
N HIS A 78 -19.57 0.57 -9.46
CA HIS A 78 -20.80 0.07 -8.82
C HIS A 78 -20.62 -1.32 -8.16
N LEU A 79 -19.67 -2.10 -8.66
CA LEU A 79 -19.33 -3.42 -8.16
C LEU A 79 -18.32 -3.37 -7.01
N THR A 80 -17.71 -2.21 -6.76
CA THR A 80 -16.62 -2.04 -5.80
C THR A 80 -17.17 -1.76 -4.40
N TYR A 81 -16.55 -2.37 -3.40
CA TYR A 81 -16.81 -2.11 -1.99
C TYR A 81 -15.82 -1.10 -1.41
N ASP A 82 -14.54 -1.21 -1.77
CA ASP A 82 -13.47 -0.39 -1.23
C ASP A 82 -12.43 -0.06 -2.31
N ILE A 83 -11.94 1.18 -2.33
CA ILE A 83 -10.86 1.68 -3.19
C ILE A 83 -9.78 2.31 -2.30
N ASN A 84 -8.56 1.81 -2.41
CA ASN A 84 -7.41 2.32 -1.67
C ASN A 84 -6.31 2.78 -2.64
N LEU A 85 -5.80 3.98 -2.43
CA LEU A 85 -4.64 4.51 -3.15
C LEU A 85 -3.35 4.26 -2.35
N TYR A 86 -2.33 3.77 -3.04
CA TYR A 86 -0.97 3.60 -2.53
C TYR A 86 0.04 4.14 -3.54
N VAL A 87 1.19 4.63 -3.08
CA VAL A 87 2.37 4.75 -3.95
C VAL A 87 2.98 3.36 -4.09
N TYR A 88 2.97 2.80 -5.30
CA TYR A 88 3.64 1.54 -5.60
C TYR A 88 5.13 1.72 -5.77
N LYS A 89 5.51 2.77 -6.51
CA LYS A 89 6.90 3.09 -6.82
C LYS A 89 7.05 4.59 -7.06
N SER A 90 8.11 5.18 -6.55
CA SER A 90 8.48 6.56 -6.85
C SER A 90 9.94 6.64 -7.31
N GLU A 91 10.13 7.21 -8.48
CA GLU A 91 11.43 7.47 -9.10
C GLU A 91 11.52 8.94 -9.49
N LYS A 92 12.74 9.41 -9.75
CA LYS A 92 13.03 10.81 -10.07
C LYS A 92 12.11 11.43 -11.14
N HIS A 93 11.72 10.64 -12.14
CA HIS A 93 10.94 11.12 -13.28
C HIS A 93 9.51 10.59 -13.32
N GLN A 94 9.11 9.70 -12.41
CA GLN A 94 7.80 9.07 -12.43
C GLN A 94 7.40 8.55 -11.05
N THR A 95 6.15 8.79 -10.67
CA THR A 95 5.54 8.14 -9.51
C THR A 95 4.37 7.29 -9.99
N ILE A 96 4.34 6.03 -9.57
CA ILE A 96 3.29 5.07 -9.91
C ILE A 96 2.37 4.92 -8.70
N ILE A 97 1.10 5.28 -8.89
CA ILE A 97 0.01 5.10 -7.93
C ILE A 97 -0.72 3.79 -8.24
N ASP A 98 -0.93 2.98 -7.22
CA ASP A 98 -1.70 1.73 -7.28
C ASP A 98 -3.08 1.96 -6.69
N ILE A 99 -4.08 1.96 -7.57
CA ILE A 99 -5.50 2.01 -7.22
C ILE A 99 -5.95 0.58 -6.95
N ARG A 100 -6.04 0.23 -5.68
CA ARG A 100 -6.45 -1.10 -5.24
C ARG A 100 -7.94 -1.12 -4.98
N TYR A 101 -8.66 -2.08 -5.55
CA TYR A 101 -10.09 -2.23 -5.33
C TYR A 101 -10.43 -3.60 -4.73
N PHE A 102 -11.54 -3.64 -4.00
CA PHE A 102 -12.14 -4.87 -3.48
C PHE A 102 -13.60 -4.95 -3.93
N LEU A 103 -14.01 -6.05 -4.54
CA LEU A 103 -15.35 -6.18 -5.11
C LEU A 103 -16.37 -6.60 -4.06
N LYS A 104 -17.61 -6.11 -4.20
CA LYS A 104 -18.75 -6.51 -3.37
C LYS A 104 -19.03 -8.02 -3.45
N SER A 105 -18.79 -8.64 -4.60
CA SER A 105 -18.95 -10.09 -4.80
C SER A 105 -17.99 -10.94 -3.96
N GLN A 106 -16.93 -10.35 -3.41
CA GLN A 106 -15.96 -11.01 -2.57
C GLN A 106 -16.30 -10.92 -1.08
N LEU A 107 -17.39 -10.21 -0.73
CA LEU A 107 -17.89 -10.12 0.64
C LEU A 107 -18.70 -11.35 1.02
N ASP A 108 -18.74 -11.63 2.31
CA ASP A 108 -19.69 -12.59 2.88
C ASP A 108 -21.14 -12.21 2.53
N ALA A 109 -21.99 -13.20 2.28
CA ALA A 109 -23.35 -12.99 1.79
C ALA A 109 -24.22 -12.16 2.74
N ASP A 110 -24.08 -12.34 4.06
CA ASP A 110 -24.88 -11.60 5.04
C ASP A 110 -24.36 -10.18 5.22
N TYR A 111 -23.06 -9.96 5.05
CA TYR A 111 -22.49 -8.63 5.03
C TYR A 111 -22.84 -7.87 3.74
N LEU A 112 -22.79 -8.54 2.58
CA LEU A 112 -23.13 -7.96 1.28
C LEU A 112 -24.55 -7.37 1.29
N LYS A 113 -25.54 -8.06 1.86
CA LYS A 113 -26.92 -7.55 1.99
C LYS A 113 -27.00 -6.19 2.68
N LYS A 114 -26.09 -5.91 3.62
CA LYS A 114 -26.04 -4.64 4.36
C LYS A 114 -25.38 -3.51 3.58
N VAL A 115 -24.49 -3.82 2.64
CA VAL A 115 -23.62 -2.82 1.98
C VAL A 115 -23.81 -2.74 0.46
N ILE A 116 -24.71 -3.53 -0.12
CA ILE A 116 -24.91 -3.61 -1.58
C ILE A 116 -25.22 -2.26 -2.22
N ASN A 117 -25.99 -1.42 -1.52
CA ASN A 117 -26.38 -0.08 -2.00
C ASN A 117 -25.42 1.03 -1.56
N ASN A 118 -24.38 0.72 -0.78
CA ASN A 118 -23.42 1.71 -0.34
C ASN A 118 -22.47 2.08 -1.49
N PRO A 119 -22.04 3.35 -1.58
CA PRO A 119 -20.93 3.73 -2.45
C PRO A 119 -19.64 3.06 -1.96
N PRO A 120 -18.64 2.87 -2.85
CA PRO A 120 -17.32 2.41 -2.44
C PRO A 120 -16.71 3.31 -1.38
N MET A 121 -16.08 2.70 -0.38
CA MET A 121 -15.23 3.43 0.56
C MET A 121 -13.94 3.85 -0.15
N LEU A 122 -13.46 5.06 0.12
CA LEU A 122 -12.27 5.58 -0.52
C LEU A 122 -11.22 5.96 0.53
N HIS A 123 -9.99 5.45 0.37
CA HIS A 123 -8.90 5.68 1.30
C HIS A 123 -7.57 5.91 0.57
N CYS A 124 -6.65 6.62 1.21
CA CYS A 124 -5.24 6.60 0.87
C CYS A 124 -4.43 6.06 2.05
N LYS A 125 -3.41 5.24 1.78
CA LYS A 125 -2.63 4.55 2.80
C LYS A 125 -1.16 4.53 2.42
N ILE A 126 -0.31 4.60 3.44
CA ILE A 126 1.14 4.38 3.33
C ILE A 126 1.52 3.20 4.23
N THR A 127 2.30 2.27 3.72
CA THR A 127 2.79 1.14 4.52
C THR A 127 4.14 1.50 5.11
N GLN A 128 4.31 1.33 6.42
CA GLN A 128 5.59 1.55 7.08
C GLN A 128 6.45 0.27 7.06
N PRO A 129 7.78 0.37 6.92
CA PRO A 129 8.65 -0.78 7.03
C PRO A 129 8.70 -1.30 8.48
N PRO A 130 8.81 -2.63 8.69
CA PRO A 130 8.75 -3.22 10.04
C PRO A 130 9.94 -2.85 10.93
N TYR A 131 11.03 -2.33 10.34
CA TYR A 131 12.21 -1.86 11.05
C TYR A 131 12.18 -0.35 11.38
N LEU A 132 11.06 0.33 11.15
CA LEU A 132 10.93 1.72 11.50
C LEU A 132 10.97 1.87 13.03
N LYS A 133 11.97 2.59 13.55
CA LYS A 133 12.21 2.71 14.99
C LYS A 133 11.31 3.73 15.70
N SER A 134 10.77 4.70 14.96
CA SER A 134 9.95 5.79 15.48
C SER A 134 9.16 6.43 14.34
N ASP A 135 7.95 6.88 14.62
CA ASP A 135 7.07 7.58 13.67
C ASP A 135 7.64 8.92 13.19
N LYS A 136 8.67 9.45 13.87
CA LYS A 136 9.37 10.68 13.45
C LYS A 136 10.37 10.44 12.32
N ASN A 137 10.76 9.20 12.07
CA ASN A 137 11.78 8.90 11.06
C ASN A 137 11.13 8.74 9.68
N LYS A 138 11.64 9.47 8.71
CA LYS A 138 11.27 9.27 7.30
C LYS A 138 11.74 7.90 6.80
N PHE A 139 10.97 7.27 5.92
CA PHE A 139 11.32 5.98 5.32
C PHE A 139 11.15 5.96 3.80
N ASP A 140 11.69 4.91 3.17
CA ASP A 140 11.71 4.81 1.71
C ASP A 140 10.35 4.32 1.23
N VAL A 141 9.58 5.10 0.47
CA VAL A 141 8.28 4.66 -0.06
C VAL A 141 8.41 3.40 -0.92
N ASN A 142 9.58 3.17 -1.52
CA ASN A 142 9.86 2.00 -2.35
C ASN A 142 10.29 0.77 -1.52
N TRP A 143 10.33 0.84 -0.19
CA TRP A 143 10.83 -0.25 0.65
C TRP A 143 10.12 -1.59 0.41
N GLU A 144 8.85 -1.55 -0.01
CA GLU A 144 8.10 -2.76 -0.35
C GLU A 144 8.72 -3.50 -1.54
N LEU A 145 9.36 -2.79 -2.47
CA LEU A 145 10.03 -3.35 -3.65
C LEU A 145 11.39 -3.99 -3.30
N GLY A 146 11.87 -3.82 -2.06
CA GLY A 146 13.12 -4.38 -1.57
C GLY A 146 14.33 -3.48 -1.85
N GLY A 147 15.42 -4.08 -2.33
CA GLY A 147 16.69 -3.39 -2.56
C GLY A 147 17.69 -3.52 -1.42
N LEU A 148 18.94 -3.11 -1.68
CA LEU A 148 20.08 -3.31 -0.78
C LEU A 148 19.84 -2.68 0.60
N LYS A 149 19.36 -1.43 0.65
CA LYS A 149 19.06 -0.72 1.90
C LYS A 149 17.98 -1.42 2.71
N HIS A 150 16.90 -1.87 2.08
CA HIS A 150 15.84 -2.64 2.74
C HIS A 150 16.38 -3.96 3.32
N ASN A 151 17.15 -4.70 2.53
CA ASN A 151 17.72 -5.99 2.94
C ASN A 151 18.68 -5.83 4.13
N TRP A 152 19.51 -4.80 4.11
CA TRP A 152 20.42 -4.48 5.21
C TRP A 152 19.66 -4.10 6.49
N ASN A 153 18.65 -3.22 6.38
CA ASN A 153 17.82 -2.82 7.52
C ASN A 153 17.06 -4.02 8.12
N MET A 154 16.53 -4.89 7.27
CA MET A 154 15.88 -6.13 7.70
C MET A 154 16.85 -7.08 8.39
N PHE A 155 18.09 -7.20 7.91
CA PHE A 155 19.13 -8.03 8.53
C PHE A 155 19.43 -7.55 9.96
N TRP A 156 19.71 -6.26 10.15
CA TRP A 156 19.93 -5.69 11.48
C TRP A 156 18.72 -5.79 12.39
N TRP A 157 17.52 -5.56 11.87
CA TRP A 157 16.29 -5.69 12.63
C TRP A 157 16.09 -7.12 13.15
N LYS A 158 16.30 -8.14 12.29
CA LYS A 158 16.24 -9.55 12.70
C LYS A 158 17.33 -9.90 13.71
N LEU A 159 18.54 -9.39 13.54
CA LEU A 159 19.65 -9.63 14.47
C LEU A 159 19.34 -9.03 15.85
N ASN A 160 18.92 -7.77 15.91
CA ASN A 160 18.53 -7.11 17.16
C ASN A 160 17.37 -7.82 17.84
N TYR A 161 16.35 -8.24 17.08
CA TYR A 161 15.22 -8.99 17.63
C TYR A 161 15.66 -10.31 18.27
N LYS A 162 16.58 -11.06 17.61
CA LYS A 162 17.16 -12.29 18.19
C LYS A 162 17.98 -12.00 19.44
N LEU A 163 18.82 -10.97 19.42
CA LEU A 163 19.63 -10.57 20.57
C LEU A 163 18.76 -10.17 21.77
N HIS A 164 17.72 -9.35 21.56
CA HIS A 164 16.76 -9.02 22.61
C HIS A 164 16.05 -10.24 23.16
N LYS A 165 15.64 -11.19 22.30
CA LYS A 165 14.99 -12.43 22.74
C LYS A 165 15.94 -13.33 23.56
N CYS A 166 17.22 -13.39 23.21
CA CYS A 166 18.22 -14.17 23.95
C CYS A 166 18.67 -13.49 25.26
N LEU A 167 18.66 -12.16 25.34
CA LEU A 167 19.07 -11.40 26.52
C LEU A 167 17.92 -11.12 27.51
N ALA A 168 16.66 -11.13 27.06
CA ALA A 168 15.49 -10.96 27.91
C ALA A 168 15.37 -11.97 29.08
N PRO A 169 15.71 -13.28 28.93
CA PRO A 169 15.69 -14.21 30.05
C PRO A 169 16.83 -14.02 31.06
N ILE A 170 17.95 -13.36 30.70
CA ILE A 170 19.10 -13.18 31.59
C ILE A 170 18.85 -12.05 32.61
N VAL A 171 18.04 -11.05 32.25
CA VAL A 171 17.72 -9.92 33.13
C VAL A 171 16.69 -10.30 34.21
N GLN A 172 15.90 -11.36 34.00
CA GLN A 172 14.93 -11.84 35.00
C GLN A 172 15.57 -12.75 36.07
N SER A 173 16.74 -13.36 35.82
CA SER A 173 17.40 -14.23 36.83
C SER A 173 18.30 -13.47 37.81
N ASN A 174 18.64 -12.21 37.54
CA ASN A 174 19.52 -11.39 38.41
C ASN A 174 18.74 -10.46 39.34
N LYS A 175 17.44 -10.73 39.56
CA LYS A 175 16.57 -9.99 40.49
C LYS A 175 16.11 -10.81 41.70
N ASN A 176 16.77 -11.94 41.97
CA ASN A 176 16.59 -12.70 43.20
C ASN A 176 17.85 -12.63 44.05
#